data_AF-A0A830D4E9-F1
#
_entry.id   AF-A0A830D4E9-F1
#
_cell.length_a   1.000
_cell.length_b   1.000
_cell.length_c   1.000
_cell.angle_alpha   90.00
_cell.angle_beta   90.00
_cell.angle_gamma   90.00
#
_symmetry.space_group_name_H-M   'P 1'
#
loop_
_entity.id
_entity.type
_entity.pdbx_description
1 polymer ?
#
loop_
_entity_poly.entity_id
_entity_poly.type
_entity_poly.pdbx_seq_one_letter_code
_entity_poly.pdbx_strand_id
1 'polypeptide(L)'
;MKSAGAIAKEVGNWNEMSDFYKCASELYVECGRSQPAPDALSKGARALEDASPEEALQLYTAACDLLEEDGKEQMTFDLYRATTSISVKLEKYIDAATFLFRWALAAEKSNATHSQCKAYLSAIIVYLYAHDFKQVEKCHNDCCQVEAFLNSVETSDELKCCTKSKMCSFFPP
;
A
#
# COMPACT_ATOMS: atom_id res chain seq x y z
N MET A 1 0.20 30.92 -0.32
CA MET A 1 0.12 30.72 1.14
C MET A 1 0.66 29.32 1.41
N LYS A 2 1.76 29.17 2.16
CA LYS A 2 2.31 27.83 2.50
C LYS A 2 1.36 27.16 3.52
N SER A 3 1.09 25.86 3.38
CA SER A 3 0.28 25.14 4.38
C SER A 3 1.07 24.99 5.68
N ALA A 4 0.38 24.87 6.82
CA ALA A 4 1.01 24.64 8.11
C ALA A 4 1.93 23.39 8.09
N GLY A 5 1.50 22.32 7.40
CA GLY A 5 2.32 21.12 7.18
C GLY A 5 3.62 21.38 6.41
N ALA A 6 3.62 22.30 5.43
CA ALA A 6 4.85 22.67 4.72
C ALA A 6 5.82 23.47 5.59
N ILE A 7 5.32 24.26 6.56
CA ILE A 7 6.15 25.01 7.51
C ILE A 7 6.71 24.05 8.57
N ALA A 8 5.91 23.11 9.10
CA ALA A 8 6.37 22.09 10.03
C ALA A 8 7.48 21.20 9.42
N LYS A 9 7.37 20.88 8.12
CA LYS A 9 8.44 20.23 7.36
C LYS A 9 9.75 21.03 7.35
N GLU A 10 9.67 22.35 7.20
CA GLU A 10 10.85 23.24 7.19
C GLU A 10 11.49 23.36 8.58
N VAL A 11 10.73 23.14 9.66
CA VAL A 11 11.19 23.18 11.06
C VAL A 11 11.68 21.80 11.55
N GLY A 12 11.39 20.72 10.82
CA GLY A 12 11.80 19.35 11.16
C GLY A 12 10.98 18.70 12.28
N ASN A 13 9.79 19.23 12.58
CA ASN A 13 8.88 18.64 13.57
C ASN A 13 7.87 17.69 12.88
N TRP A 14 8.32 16.45 12.64
CA TRP A 14 7.59 15.45 11.85
C TRP A 14 6.26 15.01 12.48
N ASN A 15 6.22 14.88 13.80
CA ASN A 15 5.01 14.51 14.53
C ASN A 15 3.92 15.58 14.37
N GLU A 16 4.28 16.85 14.57
CA GLU A 16 3.36 17.98 14.42
C GLU A 16 2.88 18.13 12.96
N MET A 17 3.77 17.85 12.00
CA MET A 17 3.40 17.77 10.60
C MET A 17 2.34 16.68 10.36
N SER A 18 2.53 15.47 10.90
CA SER A 18 1.57 14.37 10.81
C SER A 18 0.21 14.77 11.38
N ASP A 19 0.21 15.39 12.57
CA ASP A 19 -1.01 15.85 13.25
C ASP A 19 -1.76 16.91 12.43
N PHE A 20 -1.04 17.84 11.78
CA PHE A 20 -1.68 18.82 10.89
C PHE A 20 -2.38 18.18 9.69
N TYR A 21 -1.80 17.14 9.10
CA TYR A 21 -2.44 16.44 7.97
C TYR A 21 -3.63 15.59 8.42
N LYS A 22 -3.56 14.96 9.61
CA LYS A 22 -4.70 14.24 10.20
C LYS A 22 -5.87 15.19 10.48
N CYS A 23 -5.60 16.30 11.19
CA CYS A 23 -6.60 17.31 11.50
C CYS A 23 -7.21 17.92 10.21
N ALA A 24 -6.39 18.18 9.18
CA ALA A 24 -6.91 18.65 7.89
C ALA A 24 -7.86 17.62 7.23
N SER A 25 -7.53 16.33 7.30
CA SER A 25 -8.37 15.26 6.79
C SER A 25 -9.71 15.17 7.53
N GLU A 26 -9.68 15.20 8.86
CA GLU A 26 -10.88 15.19 9.71
C GLU A 26 -11.82 16.35 9.38
N LEU A 27 -11.28 17.57 9.25
CA LEU A 27 -12.06 18.74 8.85
C LEU A 27 -12.70 18.57 7.46
N TYR A 28 -12.02 17.93 6.51
CA TYR A 28 -12.60 17.63 5.20
C TYR A 28 -13.74 16.62 5.30
N VAL A 29 -13.59 15.58 6.12
CA VAL A 29 -14.66 14.59 6.39
C VAL A 29 -15.87 15.26 7.04
N GLU A 30 -15.67 16.07 8.09
CA GLU A 30 -16.74 16.82 8.76
C GLU A 30 -17.49 17.76 7.83
N CYS A 31 -16.79 18.36 6.85
CA CYS A 31 -17.40 19.20 5.82
C CYS A 31 -18.09 18.41 4.70
N GLY A 32 -18.17 17.08 4.79
CA GLY A 32 -18.72 16.20 3.75
C GLY A 32 -17.87 16.15 2.47
N ARG A 33 -16.61 16.58 2.54
CA ARG A 33 -15.67 16.58 1.40
C ARG A 33 -14.85 15.30 1.43
N SER A 34 -15.43 14.24 0.87
CA SER A 34 -14.86 12.89 0.87
C SER A 34 -13.53 12.76 0.09
N GLN A 35 -13.30 13.56 -0.97
CA GLN A 35 -12.06 13.46 -1.78
C GLN A 35 -10.83 14.19 -1.21
N PRO A 36 -10.95 15.43 -0.71
CA PRO A 36 -9.80 16.14 -0.16
C PRO A 36 -9.20 15.52 1.11
N ALA A 37 -9.97 14.72 1.85
CA ALA A 37 -9.53 14.05 3.07
C ALA A 37 -8.37 13.05 2.82
N PRO A 38 -8.56 11.97 2.03
CA PRO A 38 -7.46 11.02 1.72
C PRO A 38 -6.31 11.69 0.96
N ASP A 39 -6.57 12.71 0.14
CA ASP A 39 -5.54 13.49 -0.55
C ASP A 39 -4.62 14.24 0.44
N ALA A 40 -5.18 14.80 1.52
CA ALA A 40 -4.41 15.47 2.55
C ALA A 40 -3.50 14.47 3.28
N LEU A 41 -4.05 13.33 3.69
CA LEU A 41 -3.29 12.25 4.33
C LEU A 41 -2.16 11.74 3.44
N SER A 42 -2.46 11.46 2.16
CA SER A 42 -1.47 10.97 1.20
C SER A 42 -0.33 11.97 0.96
N LYS A 43 -0.64 13.27 0.94
CA LYS A 43 0.39 14.33 0.86
C LYS A 43 1.26 14.39 2.11
N GLY A 44 0.67 14.23 3.29
CA GLY A 44 1.40 14.16 4.55
C GLY A 44 2.32 12.94 4.59
N ALA A 45 1.78 11.77 4.24
CA ALA A 45 2.52 10.51 4.19
C ALA A 45 3.76 10.61 3.29
N ARG A 46 3.57 11.09 2.04
CA ARG A 46 4.66 11.25 1.08
C ARG A 46 5.78 12.17 1.56
N ALA A 47 5.44 13.17 2.37
CA ALA A 47 6.43 14.08 2.91
C ALA A 47 7.20 13.51 4.11
N LEU A 48 6.68 12.45 4.74
CA LEU A 48 7.26 11.75 5.88
C LEU A 48 8.00 10.46 5.50
N GLU A 49 7.89 9.94 4.28
CA GLU A 49 8.47 8.64 3.89
C GLU A 49 9.96 8.48 4.25
N ASP A 50 10.76 9.53 4.02
CA ASP A 50 12.21 9.49 4.28
C ASP A 50 12.55 9.79 5.74
N ALA A 51 11.75 10.62 6.42
CA ALA A 51 12.07 11.12 7.76
C ALA A 51 11.46 10.27 8.89
N SER A 52 10.23 9.80 8.67
CA SER A 52 9.40 9.06 9.63
C SER A 52 8.53 8.04 8.86
N PRO A 53 9.12 6.95 8.35
CA PRO A 53 8.42 5.96 7.53
C PRO A 53 7.26 5.26 8.27
N GLU A 54 7.34 5.14 9.59
CA GLU A 54 6.25 4.58 10.40
C GLU A 54 5.03 5.50 10.44
N GLU A 55 5.22 6.81 10.57
CA GLU A 55 4.12 7.78 10.52
C GLU A 55 3.54 7.89 9.11
N ALA A 56 4.39 7.84 8.08
CA ALA A 56 3.94 7.78 6.70
C ALA A 56 3.02 6.57 6.47
N LEU A 57 3.38 5.40 7.02
CA LEU A 57 2.57 4.20 6.92
C LEU A 57 1.20 4.37 7.60
N GLN A 58 1.13 5.02 8.76
CA GLN A 58 -0.15 5.32 9.44
C GLN A 58 -1.03 6.24 8.60
N LEU A 59 -0.46 7.31 8.04
CA LEU A 59 -1.21 8.27 7.21
C LEU A 59 -1.74 7.63 5.92
N TYR A 60 -0.92 6.83 5.24
CA TYR A 60 -1.39 6.10 4.06
C TYR A 60 -2.46 5.07 4.40
N THR A 61 -2.34 4.36 5.54
CA THR A 61 -3.36 3.40 5.98
C THR A 61 -4.69 4.11 6.19
N ALA A 62 -4.70 5.23 6.91
CA ALA A 62 -5.91 6.03 7.12
C ALA A 62 -6.49 6.56 5.80
N ALA A 63 -5.64 6.93 4.82
CA ALA A 63 -6.11 7.33 3.50
C ALA A 63 -6.76 6.17 2.72
N CYS A 64 -6.20 4.96 2.81
CA CYS A 64 -6.82 3.76 2.24
C CYS A 64 -8.19 3.49 2.88
N ASP A 65 -8.28 3.55 4.21
CA ASP A 65 -9.51 3.27 4.95
C ASP A 65 -10.64 4.22 4.52
N LEU A 66 -10.37 5.53 4.42
CA LEU A 66 -11.36 6.51 3.94
C LEU A 66 -11.86 6.23 2.50
N LEU A 67 -10.94 5.85 1.60
CA LEU A 67 -11.30 5.56 0.21
C LEU A 67 -12.08 4.24 0.09
N GLU A 68 -11.76 3.24 0.91
CA GLU A 68 -12.49 1.98 0.99
C GLU A 68 -13.90 2.19 1.53
N GLU A 69 -14.07 3.00 2.58
CA GLU A 69 -15.38 3.36 3.15
C GLU A 69 -16.27 4.09 2.14
N ASP A 70 -15.67 4.91 1.27
CA ASP A 70 -16.35 5.64 0.20
C ASP A 70 -16.64 4.79 -1.06
N GLY A 71 -16.25 3.51 -1.10
CA GLY A 71 -16.39 2.64 -2.27
C GLY A 71 -15.54 3.09 -3.47
N LYS A 72 -14.39 3.70 -3.19
CA LYS A 72 -13.43 4.21 -4.19
C LYS A 72 -12.17 3.37 -4.22
N GLU A 73 -12.33 2.05 -4.21
CA GLU A 73 -11.24 1.07 -4.13
C GLU A 73 -10.19 1.22 -5.24
N GLN A 74 -10.55 1.71 -6.43
CA GLN A 74 -9.56 1.97 -7.48
C GLN A 74 -8.54 3.05 -7.10
N MET A 75 -8.94 4.02 -6.27
CA MET A 75 -8.08 5.13 -5.87
C MET A 75 -7.04 4.74 -4.83
N THR A 76 -7.19 3.58 -4.17
CA THR A 76 -6.23 3.10 -3.16
C THR A 76 -5.02 2.40 -3.77
N PHE A 77 -5.01 2.09 -5.08
CA PHE A 77 -3.95 1.26 -5.68
C PHE A 77 -2.55 1.85 -5.54
N ASP A 78 -2.41 3.17 -5.76
CA ASP A 78 -1.12 3.83 -5.58
C ASP A 78 -0.73 3.94 -4.11
N LEU A 79 -1.72 4.06 -3.22
CA LEU A 79 -1.48 4.05 -1.77
C LEU A 79 -1.00 2.68 -1.29
N TYR A 80 -1.61 1.57 -1.76
CA TYR A 80 -1.14 0.23 -1.44
C TYR A 80 0.26 -0.04 -1.96
N ARG A 81 0.62 0.49 -3.13
CA ARG A 81 1.99 0.38 -3.65
C ARG A 81 2.97 1.10 -2.72
N ALA A 82 2.64 2.31 -2.29
CA ALA A 82 3.45 3.10 -1.36
C ALA A 82 3.57 2.41 0.01
N THR A 83 2.46 1.98 0.62
CA THR A 83 2.48 1.29 1.92
C THR A 83 3.26 -0.02 1.85
N THR A 84 3.06 -0.82 0.81
CA THR A 84 3.80 -2.08 0.64
C THR A 84 5.29 -1.83 0.50
N SER A 85 5.69 -0.84 -0.29
CA SER A 85 7.10 -0.47 -0.47
C SER A 85 7.75 -0.05 0.87
N ILE A 86 7.06 0.79 1.65
CA ILE A 86 7.53 1.21 2.98
C ILE A 86 7.60 0.03 3.94
N SER A 87 6.56 -0.81 4.01
CA SER A 87 6.54 -1.99 4.88
C SER A 87 7.67 -2.96 4.56
N VAL A 88 8.00 -3.19 3.29
CA VAL A 88 9.16 -4.01 2.89
C VAL A 88 10.48 -3.36 3.31
N LYS A 89 10.63 -2.04 3.13
CA LYS A 89 11.84 -1.30 3.57
C LYS A 89 12.03 -1.36 5.09
N LEU A 90 10.93 -1.39 5.84
CA LEU A 90 10.92 -1.55 7.31
C LEU A 90 11.02 -3.02 7.75
N GLU A 91 11.19 -3.96 6.83
CA GLU A 91 11.22 -5.41 7.08
C GLU A 91 9.94 -5.96 7.75
N LYS A 92 8.82 -5.22 7.65
CA LYS A 92 7.48 -5.62 8.12
C LYS A 92 6.78 -6.45 7.04
N TYR A 93 7.32 -7.63 6.74
CA TYR A 93 6.86 -8.47 5.62
C TYR A 93 5.41 -8.94 5.77
N ILE A 94 4.95 -9.22 7.01
CA ILE A 94 3.56 -9.63 7.26
C ILE A 94 2.59 -8.48 6.95
N ASP A 95 2.94 -7.26 7.35
CA ASP A 95 2.13 -6.06 7.07
C ASP A 95 2.12 -5.77 5.55
N ALA A 96 3.26 -5.90 4.89
CA ALA A 96 3.36 -5.76 3.43
C ALA A 96 2.45 -6.75 2.70
N ALA A 97 2.46 -8.03 3.10
CA ALA A 97 1.56 -9.03 2.52
C ALA A 97 0.08 -8.71 2.79
N THR A 98 -0.24 -8.17 3.97
CA THR A 98 -1.59 -7.72 4.32
C THR A 98 -2.08 -6.61 3.38
N PHE A 99 -1.25 -5.60 3.11
CA PHE A 99 -1.60 -4.53 2.15
C PHE A 99 -1.78 -5.06 0.72
N LEU A 100 -0.97 -6.03 0.31
CA LEU A 100 -1.10 -6.67 -1.00
C LEU A 100 -2.40 -7.45 -1.14
N PHE A 101 -2.86 -8.13 -0.08
CA PHE A 101 -4.17 -8.78 -0.09
C PHE A 101 -5.31 -7.77 -0.16
N ARG A 102 -5.24 -6.68 0.63
CA ARG A 102 -6.21 -5.59 0.54
C ARG A 102 -6.27 -5.03 -0.88
N TRP A 103 -5.12 -4.83 -1.52
CA TRP A 103 -5.04 -4.42 -2.92
C TRP A 103 -5.69 -5.43 -3.88
N ALA A 104 -5.42 -6.72 -3.71
CA ALA A 104 -6.01 -7.75 -4.56
C ALA A 104 -7.56 -7.75 -4.47
N LEU A 105 -8.12 -7.61 -3.27
CA LEU A 105 -9.57 -7.52 -3.04
C LEU A 105 -10.16 -6.21 -3.61
N ALA A 106 -9.47 -5.09 -3.43
CA ALA A 106 -9.84 -3.82 -4.04
C ALA A 106 -9.85 -3.89 -5.57
N ALA A 107 -8.87 -4.60 -6.15
CA ALA A 107 -8.78 -4.84 -7.58
C ALA A 107 -9.88 -5.76 -8.11
N GLU A 108 -10.26 -6.78 -7.35
CA GLU A 108 -11.40 -7.66 -7.67
C GLU A 108 -12.70 -6.88 -7.76
N LYS A 109 -13.05 -6.09 -6.73
CA LYS A 109 -14.24 -5.23 -6.71
C LYS A 109 -14.26 -4.24 -7.89
N SER A 110 -13.08 -3.84 -8.33
CA SER A 110 -12.86 -2.90 -9.43
C SER A 110 -12.81 -3.56 -10.82
N ASN A 111 -12.96 -4.88 -10.92
CA ASN A 111 -12.75 -5.67 -12.13
C ASN A 111 -11.36 -5.44 -12.78
N ALA A 112 -10.35 -5.12 -11.97
CA ALA A 112 -8.98 -4.85 -12.39
C ALA A 112 -8.11 -6.11 -12.28
N THR A 113 -8.43 -7.13 -13.09
CA THR A 113 -7.85 -8.48 -13.00
C THR A 113 -6.32 -8.52 -13.08
N HIS A 114 -5.70 -7.69 -13.92
CA HIS A 114 -4.24 -7.62 -14.01
C HIS A 114 -3.61 -7.11 -12.71
N SER A 115 -4.20 -6.08 -12.10
CA SER A 115 -3.77 -5.55 -10.80
C SER A 115 -3.97 -6.59 -9.69
N GLN A 116 -5.09 -7.31 -9.70
CA GLN A 116 -5.37 -8.40 -8.76
C GLN A 116 -4.29 -9.49 -8.83
N CYS A 117 -3.99 -9.99 -10.04
CA CYS A 117 -2.97 -11.03 -10.23
C CYS A 117 -1.59 -10.55 -9.79
N LYS A 118 -1.22 -9.31 -10.11
CA LYS A 118 0.04 -8.71 -9.69
C LYS A 118 0.15 -8.59 -8.18
N ALA A 119 -0.91 -8.14 -7.50
CA ALA A 119 -0.94 -8.00 -6.06
C ALA A 119 -0.77 -9.36 -5.35
N TYR A 120 -1.46 -10.39 -5.84
CA TYR A 120 -1.33 -11.76 -5.34
C TYR A 120 0.07 -12.35 -5.53
N LEU A 121 0.64 -12.26 -6.75
CA LEU A 121 2.00 -12.72 -6.99
C LEU A 121 3.01 -11.99 -6.08
N SER A 122 2.81 -10.69 -5.90
CA SER A 122 3.64 -9.88 -5.01
C SER A 122 3.55 -10.36 -3.55
N ALA A 123 2.36 -10.76 -3.08
CA ALA A 123 2.17 -11.28 -1.72
C ALA A 123 2.90 -12.61 -1.53
N ILE A 124 2.84 -13.50 -2.52
CA ILE A 124 3.59 -14.77 -2.52
C ILE A 124 5.10 -14.51 -2.41
N ILE A 125 5.62 -13.56 -3.20
CA ILE A 125 7.04 -13.18 -3.17
C ILE A 125 7.45 -12.65 -1.79
N VAL A 126 6.61 -11.82 -1.16
CA VAL A 126 6.84 -11.31 0.20
C VAL A 126 6.88 -12.45 1.21
N TYR A 127 5.96 -13.42 1.17
CA TYR A 127 5.99 -14.56 2.09
C TYR A 127 7.17 -15.50 1.87
N LEU A 128 7.58 -15.73 0.62
CA LEU A 128 8.80 -16.48 0.31
C LEU A 128 10.03 -15.84 0.95
N TYR A 129 10.10 -14.51 0.90
CA TYR A 129 11.16 -13.74 1.52
C TYR A 129 11.12 -13.81 3.05
N ALA A 130 9.91 -13.80 3.65
CA ALA A 130 9.72 -14.00 5.08
C ALA A 130 9.98 -15.45 5.55
N HIS A 131 10.28 -16.38 4.63
CA HIS A 131 10.40 -17.81 4.88
C HIS A 131 9.14 -18.45 5.49
N ASP A 132 7.97 -17.83 5.30
CA ASP A 132 6.68 -18.37 5.75
C ASP A 132 6.04 -19.23 4.65
N PHE A 133 6.59 -20.43 4.48
CA PHE A 133 6.15 -21.36 3.44
C PHE A 133 4.69 -21.80 3.60
N LYS A 134 4.14 -21.76 4.82
CA LYS A 134 2.72 -22.07 5.07
C LYS A 134 1.82 -21.00 4.44
N GLN A 135 2.16 -19.73 4.64
CA GLN A 135 1.43 -18.62 4.03
C GLN A 135 1.62 -18.58 2.51
N VAL A 136 2.80 -18.96 2.00
CA VAL A 136 3.03 -19.12 0.55
C VAL A 136 2.07 -20.12 -0.06
N GLU A 137 2.01 -21.34 0.49
CA GLU A 137 1.15 -22.41 -0.02
C GLU A 137 -0.33 -22.01 0.03
N LYS A 138 -0.76 -21.43 1.16
CA LYS A 138 -2.11 -20.93 1.33
C LYS A 138 -2.45 -19.86 0.27
N CYS A 139 -1.61 -18.84 0.14
CA CYS A 139 -1.82 -17.76 -0.81
C CYS A 139 -1.87 -18.29 -2.24
N HIS A 140 -0.95 -19.18 -2.63
CA HIS A 140 -0.95 -19.82 -3.94
C HIS A 140 -2.27 -20.56 -4.23
N ASN A 141 -2.77 -21.36 -3.27
CA ASN A 141 -4.01 -22.10 -3.44
C ASN A 141 -5.24 -21.19 -3.55
N ASP A 142 -5.28 -20.09 -2.79
CA ASP A 142 -6.33 -19.08 -2.89
C ASP A 142 -6.30 -18.39 -4.27
N CYS A 143 -5.11 -18.10 -4.80
CA CYS A 143 -4.92 -17.45 -6.10
C CYS A 143 -5.28 -18.36 -7.28
N CYS A 144 -5.03 -19.67 -7.18
CA CYS A 144 -5.40 -20.65 -8.20
C CYS A 144 -6.91 -20.76 -8.42
N GLN A 145 -7.75 -20.22 -7.53
CA GLN A 145 -9.20 -20.14 -7.77
C GLN A 145 -9.57 -18.99 -8.72
N VAL A 146 -8.65 -18.07 -9.01
CA VAL A 146 -8.84 -16.98 -9.97
C VAL A 146 -8.37 -17.45 -11.36
N GLU A 147 -9.32 -17.68 -12.27
CA GLU A 147 -9.05 -18.22 -13.61
C GLU A 147 -8.02 -17.38 -14.40
N ALA A 148 -8.09 -16.06 -14.27
CA ALA A 148 -7.13 -15.17 -14.91
C ALA A 148 -5.71 -15.28 -14.33
N PHE A 149 -5.58 -15.62 -13.05
CA PHE A 149 -4.28 -15.88 -12.42
C PHE A 149 -3.69 -17.17 -12.97
N LEU A 150 -4.48 -18.25 -13.04
CA LEU A 150 -4.08 -19.53 -13.64
C LEU A 150 -3.60 -19.40 -15.09
N ASN A 151 -4.31 -18.59 -15.88
CA ASN A 151 -3.94 -18.34 -17.28
C ASN A 151 -2.72 -17.42 -17.43
N SER A 152 -2.32 -16.72 -16.37
CA SER A 152 -1.12 -15.87 -16.32
C SER A 152 0.14 -16.59 -15.82
N VAL A 153 0.05 -17.91 -15.54
CA VAL A 153 1.16 -18.78 -15.07
C VAL A 153 2.19 -19.08 -16.18
N GLU A 154 2.53 -18.08 -17.00
CA GLU A 154 3.85 -18.00 -17.64
C GLU A 154 4.92 -17.48 -16.63
N THR A 155 4.52 -17.13 -15.40
CA THR A 155 5.34 -16.59 -14.31
C THR A 155 6.08 -17.63 -13.45
N SER A 156 5.95 -18.93 -13.75
CA SER A 156 6.59 -20.03 -13.00
C SER A 156 8.14 -19.96 -12.97
N ASP A 157 8.75 -19.33 -13.98
CA ASP A 157 10.22 -19.18 -14.02
C ASP A 157 10.73 -17.95 -13.28
N GLU A 158 9.89 -16.94 -13.00
CA GLU A 158 10.27 -15.76 -12.22
C GLU A 158 10.27 -16.02 -10.71
N LEU A 159 9.31 -16.83 -10.22
CA LEU A 159 9.20 -17.26 -8.83
C LEU A 159 10.40 -18.08 -8.34
N LYS A 160 11.04 -18.86 -9.22
CA LYS A 160 12.24 -19.67 -8.89
C LYS A 160 13.49 -18.82 -8.60
N CYS A 161 13.48 -17.52 -8.91
CA CYS A 161 14.70 -16.69 -8.95
C CYS A 161 14.67 -15.46 -8.03
N CYS A 162 13.74 -15.38 -7.07
CA CYS A 162 13.62 -14.23 -6.18
C CYS A 162 14.81 -14.11 -5.21
N THR A 163 15.77 -13.24 -5.55
CA THR A 163 16.86 -12.76 -4.67
C THR A 163 16.61 -11.30 -4.28
N LYS A 164 17.19 -10.82 -3.16
CA LYS A 164 17.05 -9.45 -2.60
C LYS A 164 17.01 -8.32 -3.65
N SER A 165 17.83 -8.41 -4.70
CA SER A 165 17.93 -7.37 -5.75
C SER A 165 16.70 -7.26 -6.66
N LYS A 166 15.90 -8.34 -6.85
CA LYS A 166 14.72 -8.32 -7.73
C LYS A 166 13.46 -7.78 -7.05
N MET A 167 13.40 -7.81 -5.72
CA MET A 167 12.23 -7.33 -4.97
C MET A 167 12.09 -5.81 -5.04
N CYS A 168 13.20 -5.07 -4.95
CA CYS A 168 13.20 -3.61 -5.15
C CYS A 168 12.82 -3.19 -6.59
N SER A 169 13.04 -4.04 -7.59
CA SER A 169 12.57 -3.76 -8.96
C SER A 169 11.10 -4.08 -9.18
N PHE A 170 10.51 -4.97 -8.37
CA PHE A 170 9.07 -5.29 -8.43
C PHE A 170 8.20 -4.18 -7.80
N PHE A 171 8.77 -3.45 -6.84
CA PHE A 171 8.15 -2.32 -6.15
C PHE A 171 8.93 -1.03 -6.41
N PRO A 172 8.81 -0.40 -7.60
CA PRO A 172 9.42 0.89 -7.82
C PRO A 172 8.81 1.95 -6.89
N PRO A 173 9.56 3.03 -6.57
CA PRO A 173 9.08 4.15 -5.77
C PRO A 173 7.91 4.89 -6.42
#